data_AF-A0A3N6N399-F1
#
_entry.id   AF-A0A3N6N399-F1
#
_cell.length_a   1.000
_cell.length_b   1.000
_cell.length_c   1.000
_cell.angle_alpha   90.00
_cell.angle_beta   90.00
_cell.angle_gamma   90.00
#
_symmetry.space_group_name_H-M   'P 1'
#
loop_
_entity.id
_entity.type
_entity.pdbx_description
1 polymer ?
#
loop_
_entity_poly.entity_id
_entity_poly.type
_entity_poly.pdbx_seq_one_letter_code
_entity_poly.pdbx_strand_id
1 'polypeptide(L)'
;MAIDRIDVVAFAGLVLLAAASRALEVLLVAAALGGFLLSLSVWRLYGGRPWEALGWLSWVGAAVTIVLDPGGLTFLVAFGGFGLVGGCLLAGGRLGLFPDVWSVEESPIEE
;
A
#
# COMPACT_ATOMS: atom_id res chain seq x y z
N MET A 1 14.47 4.72 -12.00
CA MET A 1 13.49 3.82 -11.38
C MET A 1 12.51 3.40 -12.46
N ALA A 2 12.50 2.12 -12.82
CA ALA A 2 11.58 1.64 -13.85
C ALA A 2 10.19 1.41 -13.24
N ILE A 3 9.16 1.87 -13.94
CA ILE A 3 7.76 1.53 -13.63
C ILE A 3 7.56 0.05 -13.94
N ASP A 4 6.97 -0.71 -13.01
CA ASP A 4 6.67 -2.12 -13.22
C ASP A 4 5.18 -2.38 -13.48
N ARG A 5 4.85 -3.65 -13.78
CA ARG A 5 3.48 -4.08 -14.06
C ARG A 5 2.53 -3.78 -12.89
N ILE A 6 2.98 -3.93 -11.65
CA ILE A 6 2.14 -3.71 -10.47
C ILE A 6 1.82 -2.22 -10.33
N ASP A 7 2.76 -1.33 -10.68
CA ASP A 7 2.52 0.12 -10.72
C ASP A 7 1.44 0.50 -11.73
N VAL A 8 1.48 -0.10 -12.92
CA VAL A 8 0.45 0.11 -13.95
C VAL A 8 -0.92 -0.39 -13.47
N VAL A 9 -0.97 -1.56 -12.83
CA VAL A 9 -2.23 -2.08 -12.26
C VAL A 9 -2.73 -1.19 -11.13
N ALA A 10 -1.85 -0.74 -10.23
CA ALA A 10 -2.18 0.18 -9.16
C ALA A 10 -2.80 1.46 -9.70
N PHE A 11 -2.17 2.09 -10.69
CA PHE A 11 -2.68 3.29 -11.34
C PHE A 11 -4.03 3.05 -12.02
N ALA A 12 -4.14 2.01 -12.84
CA ALA A 12 -5.39 1.69 -13.55
C ALA A 12 -6.55 1.41 -12.57
N GLY A 13 -6.29 0.66 -11.50
CA GLY A 13 -7.27 0.36 -10.47
C GLY A 13 -7.72 1.60 -9.70
N LEU A 14 -6.79 2.50 -9.35
CA LEU A 14 -7.12 3.78 -8.69
C LEU A 14 -7.96 4.68 -9.61
N VAL A 15 -7.60 4.77 -10.90
CA VAL A 15 -8.38 5.55 -11.88
C VAL A 15 -9.79 4.97 -12.04
N LEU A 16 -9.91 3.65 -12.16
CA LEU A 16 -11.21 2.98 -12.27
C LEU A 16 -12.05 3.21 -11.01
N LEU A 17 -11.45 3.10 -9.83
CA LEU A 17 -12.15 3.30 -8.57
C LEU A 17 -12.58 4.76 -8.39
N ALA A 18 -11.74 5.72 -8.79
CA ALA A 18 -12.07 7.14 -8.79
C ALA A 18 -13.22 7.48 -9.77
N ALA A 19 -13.34 6.75 -10.89
CA ALA A 19 -14.49 6.87 -11.77
C ALA A 19 -15.75 6.23 -11.14
N ALA A 20 -15.61 5.04 -10.57
CA ALA A 20 -16.72 4.31 -9.93
C ALA A 20 -17.29 5.04 -8.71
N SER A 21 -16.48 5.81 -7.99
CA SER A 21 -16.93 6.58 -6.82
C SER A 21 -17.97 7.65 -7.13
N ARG A 22 -18.16 8.01 -8.41
CA ARG A 22 -19.23 8.91 -8.85
C ARG A 22 -20.62 8.27 -8.84
N ALA A 23 -20.68 6.94 -8.82
CA ALA A 23 -21.93 6.18 -8.91
C ALA A 23 -22.16 5.27 -7.70
N LEU A 24 -21.15 5.06 -6.85
CA LEU A 24 -21.20 4.15 -5.71
C LEU A 24 -21.21 4.90 -4.39
N GLU A 25 -21.78 4.28 -3.38
CA GLU A 25 -21.74 4.77 -2.00
C GLU A 25 -20.31 4.79 -1.46
N VAL A 26 -20.00 5.79 -0.64
CA VAL A 26 -18.67 6.01 -0.07
C VAL A 26 -18.14 4.77 0.64
N LEU A 27 -18.99 4.06 1.40
CA LEU A 27 -18.60 2.88 2.15
C LEU A 27 -18.17 1.73 1.23
N LEU A 28 -18.88 1.52 0.12
CA LEU A 28 -18.53 0.52 -0.88
C LEU A 28 -17.21 0.87 -1.58
N VAL A 29 -17.00 2.14 -1.91
CA VAL A 29 -15.76 2.63 -2.52
C VAL A 29 -14.58 2.43 -1.57
N ALA A 30 -14.74 2.75 -0.29
CA ALA A 30 -13.70 2.59 0.72
C ALA A 30 -13.35 1.12 0.96
N ALA A 31 -14.35 0.23 1.02
CA ALA A 31 -14.13 -1.21 1.13
C ALA A 31 -13.40 -1.77 -0.11
N ALA A 32 -13.81 -1.36 -1.32
CA ALA A 32 -13.16 -1.76 -2.56
C ALA A 32 -11.71 -1.23 -2.64
N LEU A 33 -11.47 0.02 -2.20
CA LEU A 33 -10.13 0.58 -2.07
C LEU A 33 -9.28 -0.27 -1.13
N GLY A 34 -9.78 -0.58 0.07
CA GLY A 34 -9.06 -1.40 1.05
C GLY A 34 -8.71 -2.79 0.51
N GLY A 35 -9.65 -3.48 -0.13
CA GLY A 35 -9.41 -4.77 -0.77
C GLY A 35 -8.38 -4.70 -1.90
N PHE A 36 -8.44 -3.66 -2.73
CA PHE A 36 -7.49 -3.45 -3.81
C PHE A 36 -6.07 -3.18 -3.29
N LEU A 37 -5.93 -2.30 -2.30
CA LEU A 37 -4.65 -2.00 -1.64
C LEU A 37 -4.06 -3.24 -0.95
N LEU A 38 -4.90 -4.07 -0.33
CA LEU A 38 -4.48 -5.33 0.26
C LEU A 38 -3.94 -6.30 -0.80
N SER A 39 -4.61 -6.40 -1.96
CA SER A 39 -4.11 -7.21 -3.08
C SER A 39 -2.75 -6.73 -3.57
N LEU A 40 -2.55 -5.41 -3.71
CA LEU A 40 -1.25 -4.84 -4.08
C LEU A 40 -0.17 -5.13 -3.05
N SER A 41 -0.51 -5.01 -1.76
CA SER A 41 0.40 -5.34 -0.65
C SER A 41 0.89 -6.79 -0.75
N VAL A 42 -0.03 -7.73 -0.96
CA VAL A 42 0.30 -9.16 -1.11
C VAL A 42 1.18 -9.40 -2.34
N TRP A 43 0.87 -8.78 -3.49
CA TRP A 43 1.71 -8.93 -4.69
C TRP A 43 3.12 -8.38 -4.49
N ARG A 44 3.27 -7.26 -3.78
CA ARG A 44 4.59 -6.70 -3.45
C ARG A 44 5.38 -7.60 -2.51
N LEU A 45 4.71 -8.22 -1.55
CA LEU A 45 5.34 -9.16 -0.63
C LEU A 45 5.90 -10.37 -1.39
N TYR A 46 5.09 -11.00 -2.25
CA TYR A 46 5.54 -12.10 -3.11
C TYR A 46 6.58 -11.67 -4.15
N GLY A 47 6.59 -10.40 -4.53
CA GLY A 47 7.63 -9.82 -5.38
C GLY A 47 8.95 -9.52 -4.67
N GLY A 48 9.11 -9.88 -3.39
CA GLY A 48 10.34 -9.62 -2.63
C GLY A 48 10.55 -8.16 -2.27
N ARG A 49 9.47 -7.36 -2.22
CA ARG A 49 9.53 -5.91 -1.94
C ARG A 49 8.80 -5.60 -0.63
N PRO A 50 9.32 -6.05 0.53
CA PRO A 50 8.60 -6.02 1.81
C PRO A 50 8.23 -4.61 2.27
N TRP A 51 9.12 -3.64 2.07
CA TRP A 51 8.86 -2.25 2.44
C TRP A 51 7.69 -1.64 1.65
N GLU A 52 7.58 -1.99 0.37
CA GLU A 52 6.42 -1.56 -0.42
C GLU A 52 5.15 -2.29 0.01
N ALA A 53 5.24 -3.59 0.30
CA ALA A 53 4.11 -4.35 0.82
C ALA A 53 3.55 -3.71 2.09
N LEU A 54 4.42 -3.34 3.03
CA LEU A 54 4.03 -2.62 4.26
C LEU A 54 3.46 -1.23 3.94
N GLY A 55 4.00 -0.54 2.94
CA GLY A 55 3.47 0.74 2.49
C GLY A 55 2.02 0.64 2.01
N TRP A 56 1.73 -0.32 1.13
CA TRP A 56 0.36 -0.60 0.67
C TRP A 56 -0.55 -1.07 1.80
N LEU A 57 -0.05 -1.91 2.72
CA LEU A 57 -0.80 -2.36 3.88
C LEU A 57 -1.17 -1.20 4.81
N SER A 58 -0.26 -0.25 4.99
CA SER A 58 -0.53 0.97 5.76
C SER A 58 -1.72 1.74 5.15
N TRP A 59 -1.78 1.86 3.83
CA TRP A 59 -2.91 2.50 3.15
C TRP A 59 -4.22 1.71 3.26
N VAL A 60 -4.19 0.38 3.48
CA VAL A 60 -5.40 -0.37 3.89
C VAL A 60 -5.92 0.17 5.21
N GLY A 61 -5.04 0.46 6.18
CA GLY A 61 -5.41 1.13 7.43
C GLY A 61 -6.12 2.48 7.19
N ALA A 62 -5.61 3.29 6.27
CA ALA A 62 -6.28 4.54 5.87
C ALA A 62 -7.68 4.28 5.25
N ALA A 63 -7.83 3.26 4.40
CA ALA A 63 -9.14 2.89 3.87
C ALA A 63 -10.11 2.41 4.96
N VAL A 64 -9.63 1.63 5.93
CA VAL A 64 -10.41 1.18 7.10
C VAL A 64 -10.85 2.36 7.96
N THR A 65 -10.03 3.40 8.11
CA THR A 65 -10.44 4.59 8.88
C THR A 65 -11.62 5.35 8.26
N ILE A 66 -11.77 5.29 6.93
CA ILE A 66 -12.95 5.84 6.24
C ILE A 66 -14.20 5.00 6.55
N VAL A 67 -14.04 3.68 6.60
CA VAL A 67 -15.15 2.74 6.89
C VAL A 67 -15.64 2.86 8.34
N LEU A 68 -14.72 2.97 9.30
CA LEU A 68 -15.05 3.02 10.72
C LEU A 68 -15.53 4.39 11.19
N ASP A 69 -15.14 5.46 10.47
CA ASP A 69 -15.43 6.86 10.80
C ASP A 69 -15.40 7.18 12.32
N PRO A 70 -14.23 7.04 12.98
CA PRO A 70 -14.12 7.29 14.41
C PRO A 70 -14.34 8.77 14.80
N GLY A 71 -14.49 9.67 13.83
CA GLY A 71 -14.72 11.09 14.02
C GLY A 71 -13.52 11.90 14.54
N GLY A 72 -13.62 13.22 14.38
CA GLY A 72 -12.73 14.21 15.01
C GLY A 72 -11.23 14.00 14.77
N LEU A 73 -10.44 14.21 15.82
CA LEU A 73 -8.98 14.06 15.77
C LEU A 73 -8.53 12.61 15.55
N THR A 74 -9.30 11.64 16.04
CA THR A 74 -8.98 10.21 15.86
C THR A 74 -8.97 9.84 14.39
N PHE A 75 -9.96 10.30 13.63
CA PHE A 75 -9.98 10.12 12.17
C PHE A 75 -8.74 10.74 11.53
N LEU A 76 -8.43 12.00 11.85
CA LEU A 76 -7.31 12.73 11.25
C LEU A 76 -5.97 12.05 11.53
N VAL A 77 -5.74 11.65 12.78
CA VAL A 77 -4.50 10.97 13.19
C VAL A 77 -4.40 9.60 12.53
N ALA A 78 -5.48 8.82 12.50
CA ALA A 78 -5.44 7.49 11.93
C ALA A 78 -5.29 7.54 10.41
N PHE A 79 -6.17 8.27 9.71
CA PHE A 79 -6.11 8.42 8.25
C PHE A 79 -4.79 9.06 7.79
N GLY A 80 -4.40 10.17 8.42
CA GLY A 80 -3.17 10.88 8.11
C GLY A 80 -1.92 10.09 8.46
N GLY A 81 -1.91 9.42 9.62
CA GLY A 81 -0.81 8.58 10.08
C GLY A 81 -0.58 7.40 9.15
N PHE A 82 -1.62 6.64 8.82
CA PHE A 82 -1.53 5.54 7.85
C PHE A 82 -1.15 6.04 6.45
N GLY A 83 -1.73 7.15 6.00
CA GLY A 83 -1.39 7.76 4.72
C GLY A 83 0.09 8.13 4.61
N LEU A 84 0.61 8.83 5.62
CA LEU A 84 2.00 9.29 5.68
C LEU A 84 2.98 8.13 5.83
N VAL A 85 2.73 7.20 6.76
CA VAL A 85 3.57 6.01 6.95
C VAL A 85 3.63 5.21 5.66
N GLY A 86 2.49 4.95 5.02
CA GLY A 86 2.47 4.24 3.74
C GLY A 86 3.24 4.96 2.64
N GLY A 87 3.07 6.28 2.52
CA GLY A 87 3.80 7.10 1.55
C GLY A 87 5.32 7.07 1.77
N CYS A 88 5.77 7.22 3.01
CA CYS A 88 7.19 7.14 3.37
C CYS A 88 7.77 5.76 3.10
N LEU A 89 7.04 4.69 3.40
CA LEU A 89 7.49 3.31 3.14
C LEU A 89 7.59 3.01 1.64
N LEU A 90 6.61 3.44 0.84
CA LEU A 90 6.65 3.29 -0.61
C LEU A 90 7.80 4.08 -1.22
N ALA A 91 7.97 5.34 -0.82
CA ALA A 91 9.04 6.19 -1.31
C ALA A 91 10.42 5.67 -0.89
N GLY A 92 10.61 5.32 0.39
CA GLY A 92 11.88 4.82 0.89
C GLY A 92 12.26 3.46 0.32
N GLY A 93 11.29 2.55 0.16
CA GLY A 93 11.50 1.24 -0.47
C GLY A 93 11.91 1.35 -1.94
N ARG A 94 11.34 2.35 -2.63
CA ARG A 94 11.70 2.69 -4.01
C ARG A 94 13.10 3.30 -4.11
N LEU A 95 13.41 4.25 -3.25
CA LEU A 95 14.69 4.96 -3.24
C LEU A 95 15.86 4.12 -2.70
N GLY A 96 15.61 2.89 -2.25
CA GLY A 96 16.65 2.02 -1.67
C GLY A 96 17.15 2.55 -0.32
N LEU A 97 16.34 3.31 0.41
CA LEU A 97 16.70 3.88 1.71
C LEU A 97 16.60 2.88 2.86
N PHE A 98 15.96 1.74 2.64
CA PHE A 98 15.75 0.72 3.66
C PHE A 98 16.64 -0.51 3.41
N PRO A 99 17.06 -1.19 4.49
CA PRO A 99 17.89 -2.39 4.38
C PRO A 99 17.14 -3.51 3.64
N ASP A 100 17.88 -4.33 2.91
CA ASP A 100 17.33 -5.60 2.42
C ASP A 100 17.21 -6.56 3.61
N VAL A 101 15.96 -6.94 3.90
CA VAL A 101 15.61 -7.86 5.01
C VAL A 101 15.03 -9.17 4.48
N TRP A 102 14.96 -9.33 3.16
CA TRP A 102 14.25 -10.42 2.51
C TRP A 102 15.19 -11.34 1.72
N SER A 103 16.31 -10.80 1.22
CA SER A 103 17.37 -11.62 0.63
C SER A 103 18.22 -12.28 1.72
N VAL A 104 18.51 -13.57 1.57
CA VAL A 104 19.59 -14.23 2.31
C VAL A 104 20.82 -14.21 1.40
N GLU A 105 21.94 -13.66 1.86
CA GLU A 105 23.22 -13.85 1.19
C GLU A 105 23.58 -15.34 1.26
N GLU A 106 23.64 -16.01 0.10
CA GLU A 106 24.16 -17.37 0.03
C GLU A 106 25.65 -17.33 0.43
N SER A 107 25.95 -17.78 1.64
CA SER A 107 27.33 -18.03 2.07
C SER A 107 27.98 -18.97 1.06
N PRO A 108 29.19 -18.66 0.54
CA PRO A 108 29.98 -19.64 -0.18
C PRO A 108 30.14 -20.87 0.73
N ILE A 109 29.75 -22.04 0.23
CA ILE A 109 30.11 -23.30 0.88
C ILE A 109 31.63 -23.41 0.69
N GLU A 110 32.40 -23.14 1.72
CA GLU A 110 33.82 -23.49 1.74
C GLU A 110 33.91 -25.03 1.75
N GLU A 111 34.27 -25.63 0.62
CA GLU A 111 34.66 -27.05 0.50
C GLU A 111 36.08 -27.28 1.01
#